data_AF-A0AAF0JLZ8-F1
#
_entry.id   AF-A0AAF0JLZ8-F1
#
_cell.length_a   1.000
_cell.length_b   1.000
_cell.length_c   1.000
_cell.angle_alpha   90.00
_cell.angle_beta   90.00
_cell.angle_gamma   90.00
#
_symmetry.space_group_name_H-M   'P 1'
#
loop_
_entity.id
_entity.type
_entity.pdbx_description
1 polymer ?
#
loop_
_entity_poly.entity_id
_entity_poly.type
_entity_poly.pdbx_seq_one_letter_code
_entity_poly.pdbx_strand_id
1 'polypeptide(L)'
;MENTKINRTESKKDSGFELTSVYFAAIGLFAVIFGIVDILVYLGISGGFELGIMEISGDDFFRHFWGGFIVIFGGLFILSGFKGLREIHNFSKVLLGSIMIWIIAGCDIFAMICEGIPAPEDAPEFLNSLSGFIEGFMPPYAPAVILLPFTLVIVYLYYSWGFAKEN
;
A
#
# COMPACT_ATOMS: atom_id res chain seq x y z
N MET A 1 29.81 -22.39 -27.26
CA MET A 1 29.39 -20.99 -27.02
C MET A 1 27.90 -20.84 -26.71
N GLU A 2 27.04 -21.75 -27.18
CA GLU A 2 25.59 -21.71 -26.96
C GLU A 2 25.18 -22.00 -25.50
N ASN A 3 25.73 -23.05 -24.88
CA ASN A 3 25.47 -23.39 -23.46
C ASN A 3 25.84 -22.27 -22.47
N THR A 4 26.83 -21.44 -22.80
CA THR A 4 27.27 -20.33 -21.94
C THR A 4 26.26 -19.18 -21.96
N LYS A 5 25.51 -18.99 -23.06
CA LYS A 5 24.45 -17.98 -23.15
C LYS A 5 23.20 -18.42 -22.40
N ILE A 6 22.81 -19.69 -22.54
CA ILE A 6 21.62 -20.27 -21.88
C ILE A 6 21.75 -20.20 -20.35
N ASN A 7 22.92 -20.59 -19.81
CA ASN A 7 23.17 -20.50 -18.36
C ASN A 7 23.13 -19.06 -17.82
N ARG A 8 23.54 -18.08 -18.64
CA ARG A 8 23.52 -16.67 -18.26
C ARG A 8 22.10 -16.10 -18.23
N THR A 9 21.23 -16.55 -19.12
CA THR A 9 19.83 -16.11 -19.18
C THR A 9 19.00 -16.67 -18.04
N GLU A 10 19.19 -17.94 -17.66
CA GLU A 10 18.49 -18.53 -16.52
C GLU A 10 18.91 -17.90 -15.19
N SER A 11 20.23 -17.78 -14.95
CA SER A 11 20.76 -17.14 -13.75
C SER A 11 20.27 -15.70 -13.57
N LYS A 12 20.18 -14.90 -14.65
CA LYS A 12 19.68 -13.53 -14.57
C LYS A 12 18.17 -13.49 -14.27
N LYS A 13 17.39 -14.41 -14.82
CA LYS A 13 15.96 -14.51 -14.58
C LYS A 13 15.65 -14.86 -13.12
N ASP A 14 16.41 -15.80 -12.54
CA ASP A 14 16.22 -16.21 -11.14
C ASP A 14 16.57 -15.09 -10.15
N SER A 15 17.65 -14.34 -10.39
CA SER A 15 18.03 -13.20 -9.54
C SER A 15 16.98 -12.08 -9.49
N GLY A 16 16.27 -11.82 -10.59
CA GLY A 16 15.21 -10.80 -10.64
C GLY A 16 13.97 -11.19 -9.83
N PHE A 17 13.66 -12.49 -9.79
CA PHE A 17 12.57 -13.02 -8.98
C PHE A 17 12.88 -13.00 -7.48
N GLU A 18 14.13 -13.27 -7.10
CA GLU A 18 14.56 -13.15 -5.69
C GLU A 18 14.46 -11.71 -5.19
N LEU A 19 14.89 -10.73 -5.99
CA LEU A 19 14.74 -9.31 -5.66
C LEU A 19 13.27 -8.92 -5.49
N THR A 20 12.39 -9.41 -6.36
CA THR A 20 10.94 -9.15 -6.29
C THR A 20 10.32 -9.77 -5.03
N SER A 21 10.75 -10.98 -4.67
CA SER A 21 10.34 -11.66 -3.42
C SER A 21 10.74 -10.86 -2.18
N VAL A 22 12.00 -10.40 -2.11
CA VAL A 22 12.49 -9.56 -1.00
C VAL A 22 11.74 -8.23 -0.93
N TYR A 23 11.44 -7.63 -2.08
CA TYR A 23 10.65 -6.39 -2.17
C TYR A 23 9.27 -6.54 -1.54
N PHE A 24 8.50 -7.57 -1.92
CA PHE A 24 7.18 -7.82 -1.32
C PHE A 24 7.26 -8.24 0.14
N ALA A 25 8.31 -8.97 0.54
CA ALA A 25 8.54 -9.28 1.94
C ALA A 25 8.71 -8.00 2.78
N ALA A 26 9.50 -7.04 2.30
CA ALA A 26 9.68 -5.76 2.97
C ALA A 26 8.36 -4.98 3.06
N ILE A 27 7.60 -4.88 1.96
CA ILE A 27 6.28 -4.21 1.95
C ILE A 27 5.32 -4.86 2.94
N GLY A 28 5.21 -6.19 2.90
CA GLY A 28 4.32 -6.92 3.80
C GLY A 28 4.70 -6.70 5.28
N LEU A 29 6.00 -6.65 5.59
CA LEU A 29 6.47 -6.33 6.93
C LEU A 29 6.10 -4.91 7.36
N PHE A 30 6.33 -3.91 6.50
CA PHE A 30 5.95 -2.52 6.79
C PHE A 30 4.43 -2.38 6.97
N ALA A 31 3.62 -3.04 6.14
CA ALA A 31 2.17 -3.05 6.29
C ALA A 31 1.74 -3.62 7.65
N VAL A 32 2.31 -4.75 8.08
CA VAL A 32 2.02 -5.30 9.42
C VAL A 32 2.42 -4.33 10.53
N ILE A 33 3.62 -3.72 10.44
CA ILE A 33 4.08 -2.77 11.44
C ILE A 33 3.14 -1.56 11.53
N PHE A 34 2.80 -0.95 10.39
CA PHE A 34 1.93 0.22 10.37
C PHE A 34 0.53 -0.09 10.89
N GLY A 35 -0.09 -1.19 10.46
CA GLY A 35 -1.41 -1.56 10.96
C GLY A 35 -1.41 -1.90 12.47
N ILE A 36 -0.30 -2.44 13.01
CA ILE A 36 -0.15 -2.61 14.47
C ILE A 36 -0.07 -1.24 15.15
N VAL A 37 0.73 -0.31 14.62
CA VAL A 37 0.88 1.04 15.17
C VAL A 37 -0.47 1.77 15.14
N ASP A 38 -1.23 1.70 14.04
CA ASP A 38 -2.58 2.28 13.94
C ASP A 38 -3.49 1.81 15.07
N ILE A 39 -3.53 0.51 15.33
CA ILE A 39 -4.33 -0.06 16.42
C ILE A 39 -3.83 0.40 17.79
N LEU A 40 -2.52 0.44 18.01
CA LEU A 40 -1.93 0.87 19.29
C LEU A 40 -2.22 2.34 19.60
N VAL A 41 -2.14 3.21 18.58
CA VAL A 41 -2.45 4.64 18.70
C VAL A 41 -3.94 4.84 18.99
N TYR A 42 -4.82 4.13 18.28
CA TYR A 42 -6.27 4.20 18.56
C TYR A 42 -6.63 3.74 19.99
N LEU A 43 -5.99 2.67 20.48
CA LEU A 43 -6.24 2.17 21.83
C LEU A 43 -5.69 3.11 22.93
N GLY A 44 -5.04 4.22 22.57
CA GLY A 44 -4.41 5.15 23.50
C GLY A 44 -3.20 4.55 24.22
N ILE A 45 -2.65 3.44 23.71
CA ILE A 45 -1.48 2.76 24.27
C ILE A 45 -0.20 3.51 23.87
N SER A 46 -0.20 4.11 22.67
CA SER A 46 0.84 5.04 22.21
C SER A 46 0.24 6.40 21.89
N GLY A 47 1.01 7.47 22.07
CA GLY A 47 0.61 8.80 21.59
C GLY A 47 0.51 8.84 20.06
N GLY A 48 -0.13 9.89 19.53
CA GLY A 48 -0.17 10.16 18.08
C GLY A 48 1.24 10.14 17.49
N PHE A 49 1.37 9.56 16.30
CA PHE A 49 2.67 9.31 15.68
C PHE A 49 2.78 10.05 14.36
N GLU A 50 3.69 11.02 14.29
CA GLU A 50 4.02 11.77 13.09
C GLU A 50 5.42 11.38 12.60
N LEU A 51 5.51 10.86 11.38
CA LEU A 51 6.77 10.60 10.68
C LEU A 51 6.80 11.35 9.35
N GLY A 52 7.27 12.59 9.38
CA GLY A 52 7.43 13.42 8.18
C GLY A 52 6.08 13.73 7.53
N ILE A 53 5.79 13.08 6.40
CA ILE A 53 4.50 13.24 5.69
C ILE A 53 3.41 12.27 6.18
N MET A 54 3.73 11.40 7.14
CA MET A 54 2.81 10.39 7.67
C MET A 54 2.29 10.81 9.04
N GLU A 55 0.99 10.71 9.24
CA GLU A 55 0.37 10.91 10.57
C GLU A 55 -0.58 9.77 10.89
N ILE A 56 -0.59 9.42 12.18
CA ILE A 56 -1.54 8.52 12.80
C ILE A 56 -2.17 9.28 13.97
N SER A 57 -3.32 9.92 13.73
CA SER A 57 -4.14 10.56 14.77
C SER A 57 -5.10 9.53 15.36
N GLY A 58 -5.13 9.30 16.67
CA GLY A 58 -5.84 8.14 17.25
C GLY A 58 -7.37 8.26 17.36
N ASP A 59 -8.00 9.18 16.63
CA ASP A 59 -9.37 9.62 16.83
C ASP A 59 -10.43 8.78 16.10
N ASP A 60 -10.13 8.28 14.90
CA ASP A 60 -11.10 7.56 14.06
C ASP A 60 -11.05 6.03 14.19
N PHE A 61 -12.10 5.42 14.78
CA PHE A 61 -12.22 3.95 14.89
C PHE A 61 -12.11 3.24 13.55
N PHE A 62 -12.84 3.70 12.53
CA PHE A 62 -12.89 3.02 11.23
C PHE A 62 -11.52 3.07 10.53
N ARG A 63 -10.82 4.21 10.61
CA ARG A 63 -9.53 4.41 9.95
C ARG A 63 -8.42 3.67 10.70
N HIS A 64 -8.31 3.86 12.01
CA HIS A 64 -7.17 3.35 12.77
C HIS A 64 -7.36 1.92 13.25
N PHE A 65 -8.49 1.63 13.91
CA PHE A 65 -8.70 0.27 14.41
C PHE A 65 -9.05 -0.70 13.29
N TRP A 66 -10.13 -0.42 12.55
CA TRP A 66 -10.60 -1.32 11.49
C TRP A 66 -9.68 -1.32 10.27
N GLY A 67 -9.24 -0.15 9.81
CA GLY A 67 -8.24 -0.02 8.76
C GLY A 67 -6.92 -0.69 9.13
N GLY A 68 -6.43 -0.49 10.36
CA GLY A 68 -5.23 -1.16 10.87
C GLY A 68 -5.33 -2.68 10.81
N PHE A 69 -6.47 -3.27 11.20
CA PHE A 69 -6.70 -4.72 11.06
C PHE A 69 -6.60 -5.18 9.62
N ILE A 70 -7.25 -4.48 8.68
CA ILE A 70 -7.24 -4.82 7.26
C ILE A 70 -5.81 -4.72 6.70
N VAL A 71 -5.05 -3.68 7.07
CA VAL A 71 -3.66 -3.50 6.63
C VAL A 71 -2.74 -4.59 7.21
N ILE A 72 -2.92 -5.01 8.47
CA ILE A 72 -2.19 -6.15 9.06
C ILE A 72 -2.45 -7.42 8.25
N PHE A 73 -3.72 -7.77 8.03
CA PHE A 73 -4.04 -8.98 7.27
C PHE A 73 -3.53 -8.89 5.83
N GLY A 74 -3.62 -7.71 5.20
CA GLY A 74 -3.04 -7.47 3.88
C GLY A 74 -1.53 -7.72 3.86
N GLY A 75 -0.80 -7.20 4.85
CA GLY A 75 0.63 -7.47 5.03
C GLY A 75 0.95 -8.95 5.27
N LEU A 76 0.16 -9.65 6.09
CA LEU A 76 0.30 -11.08 6.33
C LEU A 76 0.04 -11.93 5.08
N PHE A 77 -0.94 -11.55 4.25
CA PHE A 77 -1.18 -12.21 2.96
C PHE A 77 0.00 -12.03 2.00
N ILE A 78 0.57 -10.82 1.95
CA ILE A 78 1.79 -10.53 1.18
C ILE A 78 2.96 -11.39 1.71
N LEU A 79 3.17 -11.44 3.03
CA LEU A 79 4.19 -12.27 3.68
C LEU A 79 3.94 -13.78 3.59
N SER A 80 2.72 -14.22 3.31
CA SER A 80 2.43 -15.64 3.03
C SER A 80 2.76 -16.01 1.59
N GLY A 81 2.63 -15.06 0.66
CA GLY A 81 2.81 -15.27 -0.78
C GLY A 81 4.15 -14.81 -1.36
N PHE A 82 5.01 -14.12 -0.60
CA PHE A 82 6.25 -13.56 -1.19
C PHE A 82 7.21 -14.63 -1.72
N LYS A 83 7.24 -15.82 -1.09
CA LYS A 83 8.07 -16.94 -1.56
C LYS A 83 7.37 -17.60 -2.75
N GLY A 84 8.06 -17.66 -3.88
CA GLY A 84 7.57 -18.39 -5.05
C GLY A 84 6.44 -17.68 -5.81
N LEU A 85 6.61 -16.40 -6.12
CA LEU A 85 5.68 -15.58 -6.93
C LEU A 85 5.39 -16.13 -8.34
N ARG A 86 6.15 -17.12 -8.81
CA ARG A 86 5.89 -17.84 -10.08
C ARG A 86 4.65 -18.73 -9.98
N GLU A 87 4.29 -19.16 -8.77
CA GLU A 87 3.10 -19.95 -8.54
C GLU A 87 1.89 -19.02 -8.42
N ILE A 88 0.83 -19.33 -9.19
CA ILE A 88 -0.40 -18.54 -9.19
C ILE A 88 -1.02 -18.41 -7.81
N HIS A 89 -0.89 -19.45 -6.95
CA HIS A 89 -1.42 -19.43 -5.61
C HIS A 89 -0.74 -18.37 -4.73
N ASN A 90 0.59 -18.28 -4.80
CA ASN A 90 1.37 -17.32 -4.03
C ASN A 90 1.22 -15.90 -4.59
N PHE A 91 1.20 -15.76 -5.92
CA PHE A 91 0.88 -14.50 -6.59
C PHE A 91 -0.48 -13.95 -6.16
N SER A 92 -1.53 -14.79 -6.16
CA SER A 92 -2.87 -14.39 -5.74
C SER A 92 -2.94 -13.93 -4.28
N LYS A 93 -2.13 -14.50 -3.37
CA LYS A 93 -2.04 -14.01 -1.99
C LYS A 93 -1.45 -12.61 -1.92
N VAL A 94 -0.37 -12.35 -2.66
CA VAL A 94 0.26 -11.01 -2.72
C VAL A 94 -0.67 -9.99 -3.35
N LEU A 95 -1.36 -10.37 -4.43
CA LEU A 95 -2.37 -9.52 -5.07
C LEU A 95 -3.52 -9.22 -4.11
N LEU A 96 -4.07 -10.23 -3.43
CA LEU A 96 -5.14 -10.06 -2.45
C LEU A 96 -4.71 -9.10 -1.33
N GLY A 97 -3.53 -9.33 -0.74
CA GLY A 97 -3.01 -8.46 0.30
C GLY A 97 -2.78 -7.02 -0.17
N SER A 98 -2.37 -6.83 -1.42
CA SER A 98 -2.25 -5.51 -2.05
C SER A 98 -3.61 -4.83 -2.21
N ILE A 99 -4.63 -5.56 -2.69
CA ILE A 99 -6.01 -5.06 -2.83
C ILE A 99 -6.57 -4.63 -1.47
N MET A 100 -6.30 -5.39 -0.41
CA MET A 100 -6.73 -5.02 0.95
C MET A 100 -6.16 -3.67 1.37
N ILE A 101 -4.88 -3.44 1.11
CA ILE A 101 -4.22 -2.14 1.38
C ILE A 101 -4.85 -1.03 0.50
N TRP A 102 -5.14 -1.32 -0.77
CA TRP A 102 -5.75 -0.34 -1.67
C TRP A 102 -7.15 0.07 -1.28
N ILE A 103 -7.93 -0.82 -0.69
CA ILE A 103 -9.28 -0.49 -0.19
C ILE A 103 -9.16 0.58 0.91
N ILE A 104 -8.25 0.41 1.87
CA ILE A 104 -8.05 1.39 2.94
C ILE A 104 -7.50 2.70 2.39
N ALA A 105 -6.44 2.64 1.58
CA ALA A 105 -5.88 3.83 0.94
C ALA A 105 -6.88 4.57 0.06
N GLY A 106 -7.76 3.85 -0.63
CA GLY A 106 -8.84 4.40 -1.44
C GLY A 106 -9.90 5.12 -0.61
N CYS A 107 -10.25 4.57 0.57
CA CYS A 107 -11.11 5.25 1.53
C CYS A 107 -10.49 6.56 2.02
N ASP A 108 -9.20 6.55 2.36
CA ASP A 108 -8.48 7.75 2.82
C ASP A 108 -8.40 8.83 1.72
N ILE A 109 -8.07 8.43 0.49
CA ILE A 109 -8.06 9.35 -0.67
C ILE A 109 -9.47 9.92 -0.92
N PHE A 110 -10.50 9.09 -0.79
CA PHE A 110 -11.88 9.55 -0.94
C PHE A 110 -12.31 10.52 0.16
N ALA A 111 -11.85 10.32 1.40
CA ALA A 111 -12.06 11.25 2.49
C ALA A 111 -11.39 12.60 2.20
N MET A 112 -10.12 12.61 1.78
CA MET A 112 -9.41 13.83 1.37
C MET A 112 -10.16 14.60 0.26
N ILE A 113 -10.67 13.88 -0.75
CA ILE A 113 -11.47 14.49 -1.81
C ILE A 113 -12.75 15.12 -1.23
N CYS A 114 -13.46 14.41 -0.35
CA CYS A 114 -14.69 14.89 0.25
C CYS A 114 -14.46 16.12 1.16
N GLU A 115 -13.36 16.14 1.90
CA GLU A 115 -12.97 17.25 2.79
C GLU A 115 -12.47 18.47 2.01
N GLY A 116 -11.84 18.28 0.84
CA GLY A 116 -11.38 19.38 0.01
C GLY A 116 -12.48 20.16 -0.71
N ILE A 117 -13.69 19.57 -0.88
CA ILE A 117 -14.81 20.17 -1.62
C ILE A 117 -15.47 21.35 -0.88
N PRO A 118 -15.92 21.23 0.39
CA PRO A 118 -16.56 22.33 1.10
C PRO A 118 -15.56 23.43 1.43
N ALA A 119 -16.03 24.68 1.44
CA ALA A 119 -15.21 25.78 1.96
C ALA A 119 -15.04 25.65 3.49
N PRO A 120 -13.99 26.25 4.07
CA PRO A 120 -13.83 26.35 5.52
C PRO A 120 -15.07 26.95 6.21
N GLU A 121 -15.36 26.54 7.45
CA GLU A 121 -16.58 26.95 8.17
C GLU A 121 -16.71 28.47 8.37
N ASP A 122 -15.60 29.20 8.28
CA ASP A 122 -15.52 30.66 8.41
C ASP A 122 -15.61 31.39 7.06
N ALA A 123 -15.67 30.66 5.93
CA ALA A 123 -15.80 31.23 4.61
C ALA A 123 -17.26 31.59 4.27
N PRO A 124 -17.50 32.71 3.54
CA PRO A 124 -18.84 33.07 3.06
C PRO A 124 -19.32 32.18 1.91
N GLU A 125 -18.44 31.38 1.33
CA GLU A 125 -18.70 30.51 0.17
C GLU A 125 -19.01 29.09 0.64
N PHE A 126 -19.81 28.34 -0.12
CA PHE A 126 -20.14 26.94 0.22
C PHE A 126 -19.10 25.94 -0.29
N LEU A 127 -18.44 26.26 -1.42
CA LEU A 127 -17.42 25.43 -2.05
C LEU A 127 -16.05 26.05 -1.89
N ASN A 128 -15.04 25.20 -1.78
CA ASN A 128 -13.67 25.64 -1.68
C ASN A 128 -13.16 26.22 -3.01
N SER A 129 -12.19 27.12 -2.90
CA SER A 129 -11.40 27.59 -4.04
C SER A 129 -10.56 26.44 -4.61
N LEU A 130 -10.13 26.55 -5.88
CA LEU A 130 -9.24 25.54 -6.49
C LEU A 130 -7.92 25.38 -5.71
N SER A 131 -7.36 26.47 -5.17
CA SER A 131 -6.17 26.41 -4.33
C SER A 131 -6.44 25.70 -3.02
N GLY A 132 -7.55 26.00 -2.35
CA GLY A 132 -7.91 25.35 -1.08
C GLY A 132 -8.25 23.87 -1.25
N PHE A 133 -8.85 23.49 -2.39
CA PHE A 133 -9.04 22.08 -2.73
C PHE A 133 -7.70 21.35 -2.85
N ILE A 134 -6.71 21.94 -3.54
CA ILE A 134 -5.37 21.36 -3.69
C ILE A 134 -4.63 21.29 -2.35
N GLU A 135 -4.79 22.31 -1.50
CA GLU A 135 -4.24 22.32 -0.13
C GLU A 135 -4.80 21.18 0.73
N GLY A 136 -6.05 20.78 0.51
CA GLY A 136 -6.66 19.61 1.18
C GLY A 136 -6.00 18.26 0.84
N PHE A 137 -5.13 18.20 -0.18
CA PHE A 137 -4.32 17.01 -0.49
C PHE A 137 -2.90 17.09 0.06
N MET A 138 -2.54 18.15 0.78
CA MET A 138 -1.22 18.25 1.40
C MET A 138 -1.11 17.26 2.58
N PRO A 139 0.12 16.84 2.94
CA PRO A 139 0.34 16.02 4.14
C PRO A 139 -0.35 16.64 5.36
N PRO A 140 -0.78 15.81 6.31
CA PRO A 140 -0.37 14.43 6.54
C PRO A 140 -1.12 13.35 5.72
N TYR A 141 -0.46 12.22 5.45
CA TYR A 141 -1.05 11.05 4.81
C TYR A 141 -1.10 9.82 5.74
N ALA A 142 -2.16 9.04 5.63
CA ALA A 142 -2.27 7.76 6.33
C ALA A 142 -1.23 6.73 5.80
N PRO A 143 -0.79 5.76 6.63
CA PRO A 143 0.19 4.76 6.23
C PRO A 143 -0.24 3.94 5.00
N ALA A 144 -1.53 3.65 4.85
CA ALA A 144 -2.07 2.92 3.70
C ALA A 144 -1.87 3.68 2.38
N VAL A 145 -2.09 5.00 2.38
CA VAL A 145 -1.88 5.87 1.21
C VAL A 145 -0.40 5.87 0.79
N ILE A 146 0.51 5.87 1.76
CA ILE A 146 1.95 5.79 1.51
C ILE A 146 2.35 4.42 0.92
N LEU A 147 1.73 3.33 1.37
CA LEU A 147 1.98 1.98 0.85
C LEU A 147 1.41 1.73 -0.56
N LEU A 148 0.41 2.50 -0.98
CA LEU A 148 -0.29 2.36 -2.26
C LEU A 148 0.67 2.33 -3.48
N PRO A 149 1.56 3.32 -3.72
CA PRO A 149 2.46 3.29 -4.88
C PRO A 149 3.39 2.07 -4.88
N PHE A 150 3.82 1.60 -3.72
CA PHE A 150 4.70 0.44 -3.61
C PHE A 150 3.96 -0.87 -3.89
N THR A 151 2.72 -0.99 -3.43
CA THR A 151 1.89 -2.19 -3.68
C THR A 151 1.39 -2.23 -5.12
N LEU A 152 1.20 -1.09 -5.80
CA LEU A 152 0.80 -1.00 -7.22
C LEU A 152 1.76 -1.71 -8.19
N VAL A 153 3.02 -1.93 -7.80
CA VAL A 153 4.00 -2.69 -8.59
C VAL A 153 3.51 -4.10 -8.95
N ILE A 154 2.61 -4.70 -8.15
CA ILE A 154 2.01 -6.00 -8.46
C ILE A 154 1.19 -5.99 -9.77
N VAL A 155 0.62 -4.84 -10.15
CA VAL A 155 -0.13 -4.68 -11.41
C VAL A 155 0.79 -4.79 -12.60
N TYR A 156 1.96 -4.14 -12.53
CA TYR A 156 2.99 -4.29 -13.56
C TYR A 156 3.42 -5.75 -13.71
N LEU A 157 3.62 -6.45 -12.60
CA LEU A 157 3.96 -7.88 -12.61
C LEU A 157 2.86 -8.73 -13.24
N TYR A 158 1.59 -8.46 -12.92
CA TYR A 158 0.44 -9.14 -13.52
C TYR A 158 0.46 -9.04 -15.05
N TYR A 159 0.60 -7.82 -15.60
CA TYR A 159 0.68 -7.62 -17.04
C TYR A 159 1.91 -8.34 -17.64
N SER A 160 3.08 -8.19 -17.03
CA SER A 160 4.31 -8.84 -17.52
C SER A 160 4.23 -10.38 -17.50
N TRP A 161 3.50 -10.95 -16.56
CA TRP A 161 3.27 -12.38 -16.45
C TRP A 161 2.26 -12.88 -17.49
N GLY A 162 1.18 -12.12 -17.73
CA GLY A 162 0.20 -12.41 -18.79
C GLY A 162 0.83 -12.45 -20.19
N PHE A 163 1.68 -11.45 -20.51
CA PHE A 163 2.38 -11.38 -21.80
C PHE A 163 3.38 -12.51 -22.04
N ALA A 164 3.96 -13.10 -20.98
CA ALA A 164 4.89 -14.22 -21.10
C ALA A 164 4.22 -15.57 -21.40
N LYS A 165 2.88 -15.64 -21.34
CA LYS A 165 2.11 -16.87 -21.57
C LYS A 165 1.50 -16.95 -22.98
N GLU A 166 1.43 -15.82 -23.68
CA GLU A 166 0.89 -15.71 -25.05
C GLU A 166 1.95 -15.76 -26.17
N ASN A 167 3.25 -15.81 -25.82
CA ASN A 167 4.37 -16.00 -26.76
C ASN A 167 5.16 -17.27 -26.42
#